data_AF-A0A927Z0S3-F1
#
_entry.id   AF-A0A927Z0S3-F1
#
_cell.length_a   1.000
_cell.length_b   1.000
_cell.length_c   1.000
_cell.angle_alpha   90.00
_cell.angle_beta   90.00
_cell.angle_gamma   90.00
#
_symmetry.space_group_name_H-M   'P 1'
#
loop_
_entity.id
_entity.type
_entity.pdbx_description
1 polymer ?
#
loop_
_entity_poly.entity_id
_entity_poly.type
_entity_poly.pdbx_seq_one_letter_code
_entity_poly.pdbx_strand_id
1 'polypeptide(L)' 'MGRYDDIINIGRPKSYRTPMDVANRAKIFMPFAALKGYEEAIVEQQKLVITRTETIDKEPTGELFPEEGI' A
#
# COMPACT_ATOMS: atom_id res chain seq x y z
N MET A 1 18.83 35.08 -30.09
CA MET A 1 18.77 34.60 -28.70
C MET A 1 17.44 33.92 -28.50
N GLY A 2 17.49 32.60 -28.30
CA GLY A 2 16.35 31.82 -27.85
C GLY A 2 15.97 32.18 -26.43
N ARG A 3 14.76 31.79 -26.02
CA ARG A 3 14.36 31.93 -24.62
C ARG A 3 15.26 31.03 -23.77
N TYR A 4 15.73 31.55 -22.64
CA TYR A 4 16.53 30.85 -21.63
C TYR A 4 18.00 30.56 -22.01
N ASP A 5 18.51 31.10 -23.13
CA ASP A 5 19.93 30.99 -23.52
C ASP A 5 20.89 31.51 -22.43
N ASP A 6 20.41 32.46 -21.63
CA ASP A 6 21.10 33.08 -20.49
C ASP A 6 21.23 32.17 -19.27
N ILE A 7 20.38 31.14 -19.15
CA ILE A 7 20.34 30.26 -17.97
C ILE A 7 20.54 28.77 -18.25
N ILE A 8 20.37 28.31 -19.50
CA ILE A 8 20.37 26.89 -19.85
C ILE A 8 21.73 26.19 -19.61
N ASN A 9 22.82 26.95 -19.71
CA ASN A 9 24.19 26.46 -19.53
C ASN A 9 24.75 26.72 -18.13
N ILE A 10 23.93 27.26 -17.20
CA ILE A 10 24.37 27.53 -15.84
C ILE A 10 24.39 26.22 -15.03
N GLY A 11 25.49 25.99 -14.31
CA GLY A 11 25.62 24.85 -13.40
C GLY A 11 24.62 24.89 -12.24
N ARG A 12 24.34 23.73 -11.63
CA ARG A 12 23.45 23.68 -10.46
C ARG A 12 24.01 24.53 -9.31
N PRO A 13 23.17 25.31 -8.62
CA PRO A 13 23.62 26.10 -7.47
C PRO A 13 24.13 25.19 -6.36
N LYS A 14 25.21 25.61 -5.71
CA LYS A 14 25.80 24.86 -4.59
C LYS A 14 24.87 24.94 -3.37
N SER A 15 24.43 23.80 -2.87
CA SER A 15 23.71 23.74 -1.61
C SER A 15 24.66 23.93 -0.43
N TYR A 16 24.32 24.82 0.49
CA TYR A 16 25.00 24.99 1.78
C TYR A 16 24.35 24.18 2.91
N ARG A 17 23.26 23.47 2.62
CA ARG A 17 22.55 22.66 3.61
C ARG A 17 23.34 21.39 3.91
N THR A 18 23.48 21.08 5.20
CA THR A 18 24.03 19.81 5.66
C THR A 18 23.17 18.66 5.13
N PRO A 19 23.76 17.64 4.46
CA PRO A 19 23.01 16.48 4.01
C PRO A 19 22.39 15.74 5.20
N MET A 20 21.12 15.33 5.06
CA MET A 20 20.47 14.47 6.05
C MET A 20 21.19 13.12 6.12
N ASP A 21 21.35 12.56 7.32
CA ASP A 21 21.89 11.22 7.53
C ASP A 21 21.07 10.13 6.81
N VAL A 22 21.74 9.09 6.33
CA VAL A 22 21.12 8.02 5.53
C VAL A 22 20.07 7.25 6.33
N ALA A 23 20.30 7.00 7.62
CA ALA A 23 19.33 6.29 8.45
C ALA A 23 18.05 7.11 8.61
N ASN A 24 18.17 8.44 8.78
CA ASN A 24 17.02 9.33 8.83
C ASN A 24 16.28 9.40 7.49
N ARG A 25 16.98 9.34 6.36
CA ARG A 25 16.33 9.22 5.03
C ARG A 25 15.55 7.92 4.89
N ALA A 26 16.07 6.80 5.42
CA ALA A 26 15.40 5.50 5.36
C ALA A 26 14.08 5.49 6.14
N LYS A 27 13.92 6.36 7.15
CA LYS A 27 12.68 6.49 7.94
C LYS A 27 11.46 6.88 7.10
N ILE A 28 11.66 7.57 5.99
CA ILE A 28 10.58 7.91 5.05
C ILE A 28 9.92 6.64 4.50
N PHE A 29 10.69 5.55 4.40
CA PHE A 29 10.24 4.25 3.91
C PHE A 29 9.91 3.26 5.04
N MET A 30 9.89 3.71 6.30
CA MET A 30 9.50 2.86 7.45
C MET A 30 8.02 2.49 7.58
N PRO A 31 6.99 3.20 7.03
CA PRO A 31 5.60 2.89 7.38
C PRO A 31 5.14 1.47 7.04
N PHE A 32 5.87 0.75 6.18
CA PHE A 32 5.60 -0.65 5.83
C PHE A 32 6.72 -1.61 6.26
N ALA A 33 7.75 -1.13 6.97
CA ALA A 33 8.86 -1.97 7.42
C ALA A 33 8.40 -3.06 8.39
N ALA A 34 7.38 -2.79 9.21
CA ALA A 34 6.79 -3.76 10.11
C ALA A 34 6.06 -4.90 9.39
N LEU A 35 5.64 -4.72 8.13
CA LEU A 35 4.99 -5.76 7.33
C LEU A 35 5.99 -6.78 6.76
N LYS A 36 7.30 -6.49 6.82
CA LYS A 36 8.35 -7.42 6.39
C LYS A 36 8.35 -8.63 7.34
N GLY A 37 7.96 -9.80 6.84
CA GLY A 37 7.81 -11.03 7.63
C GLY A 37 6.36 -11.43 7.95
N TYR A 38 5.36 -10.62 7.58
CA TYR A 38 3.94 -10.97 7.67
C TYR A 38 3.38 -11.57 6.37
N GLU A 39 4.24 -12.14 5.52
CA GLU A 39 3.86 -12.68 4.21
C GLU A 39 2.78 -13.78 4.35
N GLU A 40 2.91 -14.65 5.34
CA GLU A 40 1.94 -15.70 5.64
C GLU A 40 0.58 -15.13 6.05
N ALA A 41 0.56 -14.14 6.94
CA ALA A 41 -0.67 -13.48 7.38
C ALA A 41 -1.37 -12.73 6.24
N ILE A 42 -0.62 -12.14 5.30
CA ILE A 42 -1.17 -11.50 4.11
C ILE A 42 -1.82 -12.55 3.19
N VAL A 43 -1.18 -13.70 2.98
CA VAL A 43 -1.73 -14.80 2.15
C VAL A 43 -3.00 -15.39 2.77
N GLU A 44 -3.04 -15.58 4.09
CA GLU A 44 -4.23 -16.05 4.79
C GLU A 44 -5.39 -15.06 4.71
N GLN A 45 -5.12 -13.76 4.88
CA GLN A 45 -6.14 -12.72 4.70
C GLN A 45 -6.68 -12.67 3.27
N GLN A 46 -5.82 -12.80 2.25
CA GLN A 46 -6.26 -12.85 0.85
C GLN A 46 -7.24 -14.01 0.59
N LYS A 47 -6.96 -15.20 1.15
CA LYS A 47 -7.88 -16.35 1.05
C LYS A 47 -9.24 -16.05 1.68
N LEU A 48 -9.26 -15.44 2.88
CA LEU A 48 -10.49 -15.07 3.58
C LEU A 48 -11.31 -14.00 2.85
N VAL A 49 -10.64 -13.09 2.13
CA VAL A 49 -11.32 -12.08 1.31
C VAL A 49 -11.97 -12.73 0.09
N ILE A 50 -11.26 -13.65 -0.59
CA ILE A 50 -11.80 -14.38 -1.76
C ILE A 50 -13.02 -15.22 -1.36
N THR A 51 -12.96 -15.95 -0.25
CA THR A 51 -14.11 -16.73 0.22
C THR A 51 -15.29 -15.84 0.57
N ARG A 52 -15.04 -14.68 1.21
CA ARG A 52 -16.09 -13.72 1.53
C ARG A 52 -16.76 -13.16 0.27
N THR A 53 -16.00 -12.80 -0.76
CA THR A 53 -16.58 -12.32 -2.04
C THR A 53 -17.41 -13.42 -2.71
N GLU A 54 -16.91 -14.66 -2.76
CA GLU A 54 -17.66 -15.79 -3.34
C GLU A 54 -18.97 -16.11 -2.58
N THR A 55 -19.01 -15.89 -1.27
CA THR A 55 -20.23 -16.06 -0.47
C THR A 55 -21.23 -14.92 -0.58
N ILE A 56 -20.77 -13.71 -0.96
CA ILE A 56 -21.63 -12.54 -1.18
C ILE A 56 -22.28 -12.63 -2.58
N ASP A 57 -21.55 -13.17 -3.56
CA ASP A 57 -22.02 -13.34 -4.93
C ASP A 57 -22.95 -14.57 -5.10
N LYS A 58 -23.00 -15.46 -4.11
CA LYS A 58 -24.03 -16.50 -4.01
C LYS A 58 -25.23 -15.90 -3.28
N GLU A 59 -26.34 -15.74 -3.99
CA GLU A 59 -27.62 -15.40 -3.37
C GLU A 59 -27.87 -16.36 -2.19
N PRO A 60 -28.33 -15.87 -1.01
CA PRO A 60 -28.69 -16.74 0.08
C PRO A 60 -29.89 -17.56 -0.38
N THR A 61 -29.64 -18.80 -0.85
CA THR A 61 -30.68 -19.79 -1.08
C THR A 61 -31.34 -20.03 0.27
N GLY A 62 -32.48 -19.37 0.47
CA GLY A 62 -33.26 -19.39 1.69
C GLY A 62 -33.82 -20.78 1.92
N GLU A 63 -33.01 -21.64 2.56
CA GLU A 63 -33.52 -22.79 3.26
C GLU A 63 -33.92 -22.32 4.65
N LEU A 64 -35.20 -21.92 4.73
CA LEU A 64 -35.92 -21.69 5.97
C LEU A 64 -35.71 -22.91 6.88
N PHE A 65 -35.09 -22.68 8.03
CA PHE A 65 -34.98 -23.66 9.11
C PHE A 65 -36.36 -24.32 9.33
N PRO A 66 -36.43 -25.65 9.47
CA PRO A 66 -37.71 -26.30 9.69
C PRO A 66 -38.31 -25.79 11.00
N GLU A 67 -39.49 -25.17 10.88
CA GLU A 67 -40.37 -24.83 12.00
C GLU A 67 -40.82 -26.13 12.66
N GLU A 68 -40.01 -26.66 13.59
CA GLU A 68 -40.46 -27.72 14.47
C GLU A 68 -41.35 -27.12 15.55
N GLY A 69 -42.66 -27.19 15.31
CA GLY A 69 -43.66 -27.08 16.34
C GLY A 69 -43.70 -28.36 17.19
N ILE A 70 -43.50 -28.21 18.50
CA ILE A 70 -44.48 -28.40 19.61
C ILE A 70 -43.78 -27.94 20.90
#